data_AF-A0A2E7Q6V2-F1
#
_entry.id   AF-A0A2E7Q6V2-F1
#
_cell.length_a   1.000
_cell.length_b   1.000
_cell.length_c   1.000
_cell.angle_alpha   90.00
_cell.angle_beta   90.00
_cell.angle_gamma   90.00
#
_symmetry.space_group_name_H-M   'P 1'
#
loop_
_entity.id
_entity.type
_entity.pdbx_description
1 polymer ?
#
loop_
_entity_poly.entity_id
_entity_poly.type
_entity_poly.pdbx_seq_one_letter_code
_entity_poly.pdbx_strand_id
1 'polypeptide(L)'
;MHDGGWVQSRFLLDGGPSPRRFGRRLASGRLAGLEPGAAVVEATRLVGRVSAAGWADAAVSLPADPGFSFPALAQPIDGGPPRVLGRLVSRGPAPPGSAADPGALLFRWEAALPLPAGTNLAAHIHTGSGDRGLPRGLWLGDALLPG
;
A
#
# COMPACT_ATOMS: atom_id res chain seq x y z
N MET A 1 25.19 -11.62 1.66
CA MET A 1 24.39 -12.59 0.90
C MET A 1 23.11 -11.85 0.49
N HIS A 2 23.03 -11.41 -0.76
CA HIS A 2 21.86 -10.71 -1.28
C HIS A 2 20.90 -11.75 -1.84
N ASP A 3 19.76 -11.97 -1.18
CA ASP A 3 18.67 -12.73 -1.78
C ASP A 3 18.01 -11.88 -2.86
N GLY A 4 18.63 -11.88 -4.05
CA GLY A 4 18.07 -11.68 -5.40
C GLY A 4 17.15 -10.49 -5.71
N GLY A 5 16.86 -9.59 -4.77
CA GLY A 5 15.93 -8.48 -4.97
C GLY A 5 15.53 -7.69 -3.71
N TRP A 6 15.90 -8.14 -2.51
CA TRP A 6 15.58 -7.44 -1.26
C TRP A 6 16.79 -6.80 -0.60
N VAL A 7 16.55 -5.61 -0.03
CA VAL A 7 17.56 -4.81 0.68
C VAL A 7 17.01 -4.54 2.08
N GLN A 8 17.78 -4.93 3.11
CA GLN A 8 17.48 -4.52 4.47
C GLN A 8 17.79 -3.04 4.66
N SER A 9 16.85 -2.30 5.24
CA SER A 9 16.99 -0.88 5.52
C SER A 9 16.19 -0.51 6.78
N ARG A 10 16.33 0.73 7.23
CA ARG A 10 15.58 1.31 8.34
C ARG A 10 15.06 2.69 7.97
N PHE A 11 13.98 3.13 8.59
CA PHE A 11 13.54 4.51 8.47
C PHE A 11 14.48 5.45 9.25
N LEU A 12 14.86 6.57 8.63
CA LEU A 12 15.70 7.61 9.23
C LEU A 12 14.88 8.70 9.94
N LEU A 13 13.69 9.01 9.42
CA LEU A 13 12.83 10.08 9.90
C LEU A 13 11.36 9.65 9.85
N ASP A 14 10.61 10.06 10.87
CA ASP A 14 9.14 10.05 10.85
C ASP A 14 8.64 11.34 10.19
N GLY A 15 8.03 11.21 9.01
CA GLY A 15 7.41 12.32 8.27
C GLY A 15 8.36 13.10 7.36
N GLY A 16 7.83 13.55 6.23
CA GLY A 16 8.46 14.55 5.36
C GLY A 16 8.07 15.97 5.80
N PRO A 17 8.73 17.03 5.28
CA PRO A 17 8.43 18.42 5.65
C PRO A 17 7.05 18.93 5.18
N SER A 18 6.23 18.09 4.54
CA SER A 18 4.90 18.47 4.09
C SER A 18 3.85 18.01 5.10
N PRO A 19 3.05 18.92 5.69
CA PRO A 19 2.03 18.57 6.69
C PRO A 19 0.96 17.58 6.21
N ARG A 20 0.85 17.37 4.89
CA ARG A 20 -0.13 16.49 4.25
C ARG A 20 0.47 15.20 3.69
N ARG A 21 1.78 14.98 3.85
CA ARG A 21 2.44 13.74 3.42
C ARG A 21 2.96 12.98 4.63
N PHE A 22 2.54 11.73 4.73
CA PHE A 22 3.01 10.74 5.69
C PHE A 22 4.33 10.08 5.27
N GLY A 23 4.84 10.41 4.06
CA GLY A 23 6.07 9.84 3.52
C GLY A 23 7.25 9.82 4.50
N ARG A 24 8.11 8.82 4.36
CA ARG A 24 9.29 8.57 5.22
C ARG A 24 10.57 8.49 4.40
N ARG A 25 11.73 8.48 5.05
CA ARG A 25 13.03 8.27 4.39
C ARG A 25 13.70 6.98 4.85
N LEU A 26 14.25 6.22 3.92
CA LEU A 26 15.07 5.03 4.20
C LEU A 26 16.56 5.39 4.28
N ALA A 27 17.29 4.65 5.10
CA ALA A 27 18.74 4.74 5.26
C ALA A 27 19.55 4.08 4.12
N SER A 28 18.89 3.84 2.99
CA SER A 28 19.47 3.17 1.83
C SER A 28 18.94 3.83 0.57
N GLY A 29 19.76 3.88 -0.47
CA GLY A 29 19.43 4.49 -1.77
C GLY A 29 19.95 3.65 -2.93
N ARG A 30 20.28 4.30 -4.05
CA ARG A 30 20.76 3.63 -5.27
C ARG A 30 22.03 2.81 -5.06
N LEU A 31 22.92 3.22 -4.15
CA LEU A 31 24.11 2.43 -3.80
C LEU A 31 23.78 1.04 -3.27
N ALA A 32 22.62 0.89 -2.63
CA ALA A 32 22.13 -0.38 -2.12
C ALA A 32 21.24 -1.12 -3.15
N GLY A 33 21.06 -0.57 -4.35
CA GLY A 33 20.22 -1.15 -5.41
C GLY A 33 18.74 -0.74 -5.34
N LEU A 34 18.36 0.28 -4.55
CA LEU A 34 16.97 0.74 -4.52
C LEU A 34 16.59 1.52 -5.79
N GLU A 35 15.43 1.18 -6.35
CA GLU A 35 14.81 1.85 -7.49
C GLU A 35 13.48 2.50 -7.10
N PRO A 36 13.07 3.61 -7.74
CA PRO A 36 11.69 4.10 -7.67
C PRO A 36 10.68 3.01 -8.02
N GLY A 37 9.58 2.95 -7.28
CA GLY A 37 8.53 1.96 -7.42
C GLY A 37 8.71 0.70 -6.56
N ALA A 38 9.92 0.46 -6.02
CA ALA A 38 10.20 -0.69 -5.16
C ALA A 38 9.30 -0.71 -3.91
N ALA A 39 8.80 -1.89 -3.56
CA ALA A 39 8.01 -2.10 -2.36
C ALA A 39 8.86 -1.97 -1.10
N VAL A 40 8.29 -1.32 -0.09
CA VAL A 40 8.83 -1.30 1.27
C VAL A 40 7.93 -2.19 2.10
N VAL A 41 8.53 -3.22 2.70
CA VAL A 41 7.81 -4.31 3.35
C VAL A 41 8.32 -4.51 4.76
N GLU A 42 7.40 -4.77 5.68
CA GLU A 42 7.70 -5.31 7.01
C GLU A 42 7.05 -6.69 7.11
N ALA A 43 7.86 -7.73 7.30
CA ALA A 43 7.45 -9.13 7.15
C ALA A 43 6.74 -9.41 5.81
N THR A 44 5.41 -9.50 5.80
CA THR A 44 4.58 -9.71 4.60
C THR A 44 3.69 -8.52 4.27
N ARG A 45 3.82 -7.42 5.01
CA ARG A 45 2.95 -6.24 4.92
C ARG A 45 3.56 -5.17 4.02
N LEU A 46 2.78 -4.65 3.08
CA LEU A 46 3.13 -3.46 2.32
C LEU A 46 3.08 -2.23 3.24
N VAL A 47 4.25 -1.67 3.55
CA VAL A 47 4.38 -0.44 4.35
C VAL A 47 4.40 0.80 3.46
N GLY A 48 4.90 0.68 2.23
CA GLY A 48 4.96 1.80 1.30
C GLY A 48 5.68 1.43 0.01
N ARG A 49 6.00 2.45 -0.78
CA ARG A 49 6.77 2.33 -2.02
C ARG A 49 7.81 3.42 -2.11
N VAL A 50 8.99 3.08 -2.63
CA VAL A 50 10.02 4.07 -2.93
C VAL A 50 9.49 5.02 -3.98
N SER A 51 9.31 6.29 -3.63
CA SER A 51 8.83 7.33 -4.55
C SER A 51 9.98 8.01 -5.28
N ALA A 52 11.14 8.11 -4.62
CA ALA A 52 12.39 8.56 -5.22
C ALA A 52 13.58 7.89 -4.53
N ALA A 53 14.56 7.42 -5.30
CA ALA A 53 15.81 6.90 -4.77
C ALA A 53 16.93 7.93 -5.02
N GLY A 54 17.51 8.45 -3.94
CA GLY A 54 18.75 9.23 -3.95
C GLY A 54 19.99 8.32 -3.94
N TRP A 55 21.17 8.91 -3.83
CA TRP A 55 22.42 8.13 -3.85
C TRP A 55 22.57 7.21 -2.64
N ALA A 56 22.44 7.77 -1.42
CA ALA A 56 22.59 7.05 -0.15
C ALA A 56 21.26 6.81 0.59
N ASP A 57 20.18 7.46 0.17
CA ASP A 57 18.87 7.38 0.83
C ASP A 57 17.73 7.26 -0.21
N ALA A 58 16.52 7.03 0.28
CA ALA A 58 15.33 7.01 -0.56
C ALA A 58 14.12 7.60 0.16
N ALA A 59 13.26 8.30 -0.58
CA ALA A 59 11.95 8.72 -0.14
C ALA A 59 10.92 7.61 -0.37
N VAL A 60 10.02 7.44 0.59
CA VAL A 60 8.97 6.42 0.57
C VAL A 60 7.61 7.10 0.68
N SER A 61 6.69 6.75 -0.22
CA SER A 61 5.27 7.06 -0.09
C SER A 61 4.56 5.96 0.69
N LEU A 62 3.75 6.34 1.67
CA LEU A 62 2.99 5.42 2.52
C LEU A 62 1.55 5.26 2.01
N PRO A 63 0.84 4.18 2.40
CA PRO A 63 -0.58 4.00 2.10
C PRO A 63 -1.48 5.16 2.55
N ALA A 64 -1.09 5.90 3.59
CA ALA A 64 -1.82 7.08 4.06
C ALA A 64 -1.60 8.33 3.19
N ASP A 65 -0.63 8.32 2.27
CA ASP A 65 -0.42 9.45 1.35
C ASP A 65 -1.52 9.49 0.29
N PRO A 66 -2.24 10.61 0.12
CA PRO A 66 -3.17 10.76 -0.99
C PRO A 66 -2.46 10.55 -2.34
N GLY A 67 -3.05 9.70 -3.19
CA GLY A 67 -2.48 9.31 -4.48
C GLY A 67 -1.54 8.10 -4.43
N PHE A 68 -1.22 7.57 -3.25
CA PHE A 68 -0.59 6.24 -3.16
C PHE A 68 -1.46 5.22 -3.88
N SER A 69 -0.88 4.47 -4.82
CA SER A 69 -1.65 3.52 -5.61
C SER A 69 -0.90 2.22 -5.87
N PHE A 70 -1.69 1.15 -6.00
CA PHE A 70 -1.20 -0.18 -6.26
C PHE A 70 -2.31 -1.06 -6.86
N PRO A 71 -1.97 -2.04 -7.73
CA PRO A 71 -2.90 -3.08 -8.11
C PRO A 71 -3.28 -3.90 -6.88
N ALA A 72 -4.54 -4.25 -6.71
CA ALA A 72 -5.02 -4.93 -5.51
C ALA A 72 -5.93 -6.13 -5.81
N LEU A 73 -5.89 -7.08 -4.89
CA LEU A 73 -6.77 -8.24 -4.78
C LEU A 73 -7.46 -8.19 -3.42
N ALA A 74 -8.73 -8.55 -3.38
CA ALA A 74 -9.46 -8.79 -2.16
C ALA A 74 -9.64 -10.28 -1.97
N GLN A 75 -9.21 -10.80 -0.82
CA GLN A 75 -9.50 -12.16 -0.38
C GLN A 75 -10.65 -12.11 0.62
N PRO A 76 -11.87 -12.58 0.27
CA PRO A 76 -12.96 -12.68 1.22
C PRO A 76 -12.56 -13.43 2.49
N ILE A 77 -12.96 -12.89 3.66
CA ILE A 77 -12.68 -13.51 4.97
C ILE A 77 -13.48 -14.80 5.17
N ASP A 78 -14.65 -14.91 4.52
CA ASP A 78 -15.51 -16.11 4.54
C ASP A 78 -14.97 -17.27 3.69
N GLY A 79 -13.78 -17.13 3.09
CA GLY A 79 -13.14 -18.16 2.27
C GLY A 79 -13.62 -18.19 0.81
N GLY A 80 -14.40 -17.20 0.38
CA GLY A 80 -14.79 -17.04 -1.03
C GLY A 80 -13.58 -16.84 -1.98
N PRO A 81 -13.81 -16.93 -3.31
CA PRO A 81 -12.74 -16.76 -4.28
C PRO A 81 -12.18 -15.32 -4.26
N PRO A 82 -10.86 -15.14 -4.46
CA PRO A 82 -10.27 -13.80 -4.54
C PRO A 82 -10.90 -12.96 -5.66
N ARG A 83 -11.06 -11.67 -5.39
CA ARG A 83 -11.64 -10.67 -6.30
C ARG A 83 -10.57 -9.69 -6.75
N VAL A 84 -10.49 -9.45 -8.05
CA VAL A 84 -9.57 -8.44 -8.61
C VAL A 84 -10.19 -7.07 -8.44
N LEU A 85 -9.54 -6.18 -7.68
CA LEU A 85 -10.02 -4.80 -7.45
C LEU A 85 -9.51 -3.80 -8.49
N GLY A 86 -8.64 -4.24 -9.41
CA GLY A 86 -7.92 -3.35 -10.29
C GLY A 86 -6.93 -2.51 -9.48
N ARG A 87 -6.96 -1.19 -9.64
CA ARG A 87 -6.09 -0.27 -8.89
C ARG A 87 -6.84 0.37 -7.73
N LEU A 88 -6.21 0.34 -6.56
CA LEU A 88 -6.61 1.16 -5.42
C LEU A 88 -5.79 2.43 -5.39
N VAL A 89 -6.45 3.55 -5.10
CA VAL A 89 -5.83 4.87 -4.94
C VAL A 89 -6.23 5.43 -3.58
N SER A 90 -5.23 5.68 -2.74
CA SER A 90 -5.44 6.26 -1.41
C SER A 90 -5.99 7.67 -1.51
N ARG A 91 -6.99 7.95 -0.68
CA ARG A 91 -7.55 9.28 -0.41
C ARG A 91 -7.00 9.86 0.90
N GLY A 92 -6.13 9.12 1.58
CA GLY A 92 -5.61 9.43 2.91
C GLY A 92 -6.48 8.86 4.02
N PRO A 93 -6.20 9.27 5.28
CA PRO A 93 -6.97 8.85 6.44
C PRO A 93 -8.42 9.27 6.35
N ALA A 94 -9.31 8.46 6.92
CA ALA A 94 -10.70 8.83 7.10
C ALA A 94 -10.79 10.09 7.99
N PRO A 95 -11.67 11.05 7.65
CA PRO A 95 -11.82 12.25 8.45
C PRO A 95 -12.36 11.90 9.84
N PRO A 96 -11.97 12.67 10.87
CA PRO A 96 -12.57 12.53 12.20
C PRO A 96 -14.10 12.65 12.14
N GLY A 97 -14.81 11.76 12.84
CA GLY A 97 -16.28 11.74 12.86
C GLY A 97 -16.93 11.04 11.67
N SER A 98 -16.17 10.41 10.78
CA SER A 98 -16.74 9.47 9.80
C SER A 98 -17.16 8.16 10.49
N ALA A 99 -18.01 7.37 9.81
CA ALA A 99 -18.42 6.04 10.28
C ALA A 99 -17.32 4.97 10.17
N ALA A 100 -16.12 5.34 9.70
CA ALA A 100 -14.99 4.44 9.58
C ALA A 100 -14.26 4.30 10.93
N ASP A 101 -13.58 3.17 11.12
CA ASP A 101 -12.77 2.95 12.31
C ASP A 101 -11.69 4.03 12.49
N PRO A 102 -11.33 4.40 13.73
CA PRO A 102 -10.23 5.31 13.99
C PRO A 102 -8.94 4.87 13.31
N GLY A 103 -8.35 5.77 12.50
CA GLY A 103 -7.12 5.48 11.75
C GLY A 103 -7.34 4.70 10.44
N ALA A 104 -8.58 4.43 10.04
CA ALA A 104 -8.89 3.82 8.76
C ALA A 104 -8.36 4.68 7.60
N LEU A 105 -7.92 4.00 6.54
CA LEU A 105 -7.51 4.63 5.29
C LEU A 105 -8.63 4.49 4.27
N LEU A 106 -8.93 5.58 3.57
CA LEU A 106 -9.92 5.58 2.51
C LEU A 106 -9.24 5.31 1.17
N PHE A 107 -9.75 4.35 0.43
CA PHE A 107 -9.30 4.06 -0.93
C PHE A 107 -10.45 4.22 -1.91
N ARG A 108 -10.15 4.81 -3.06
CA ARG A 108 -10.98 4.69 -4.25
C ARG A 108 -10.48 3.49 -5.02
N TRP A 109 -11.35 2.55 -5.33
CA TRP A 109 -11.06 1.51 -6.31
C TRP A 109 -11.63 1.89 -7.67
N GLU A 110 -11.00 1.41 -8.73
CA GLU A 110 -11.38 1.75 -10.11
C GLU A 110 -12.16 0.63 -10.80
N ALA A 111 -12.14 -0.60 -10.28
CA ALA A 111 -12.87 -1.72 -10.88
C ALA A 111 -14.33 -1.78 -10.39
N ALA A 112 -15.25 -2.04 -11.31
CA ALA A 112 -16.62 -2.43 -10.97
C ALA A 112 -16.64 -3.93 -10.64
N LEU A 113 -16.70 -4.27 -9.34
CA LEU A 113 -17.08 -5.60 -8.92
C LEU A 113 -18.61 -5.68 -8.87
N PRO A 114 -19.24 -6.68 -9.51
CA PRO A 114 -20.64 -6.97 -9.27
C PRO A 114 -20.76 -7.60 -7.88
N LEU A 115 -20.86 -6.75 -6.86
CA LEU A 115 -21.28 -7.14 -5.53
C LEU A 115 -22.81 -7.00 -5.48
N PRO A 116 -23.52 -7.90 -4.79
CA PRO A 116 -24.96 -7.74 -4.59
C PRO A 116 -25.22 -6.41 -3.86
N ALA A 117 -26.08 -5.57 -4.43
CA ALA A 117 -26.41 -4.27 -3.86
C ALA A 117 -26.84 -4.41 -2.38
N GLY A 118 -26.25 -3.60 -1.51
CA GLY A 118 -26.54 -3.62 -0.07
C GLY A 118 -25.80 -4.70 0.73
N THR A 119 -24.89 -5.47 0.11
CA THR A 119 -23.99 -6.37 0.84
C THR A 119 -22.60 -5.77 0.96
N ASN A 120 -22.12 -5.67 2.19
CA ASN A 120 -20.73 -5.31 2.47
C ASN A 120 -19.89 -6.59 2.53
N LEU A 121 -18.77 -6.63 1.80
CA LEU A 121 -17.87 -7.78 1.78
C LEU A 121 -16.62 -7.50 2.63
N ALA A 122 -16.47 -8.22 3.73
CA ALA A 122 -15.27 -8.17 4.55
C ALA A 122 -14.14 -8.98 3.87
N ALA A 123 -12.98 -8.36 3.66
CA ALA A 123 -11.89 -8.97 2.90
C ALA A 123 -10.51 -8.52 3.38
N HIS A 124 -9.51 -9.40 3.23
CA HIS A 124 -8.10 -9.05 3.31
C HIS A 124 -7.66 -8.43 1.98
N ILE A 125 -6.98 -7.28 2.05
CA ILE A 125 -6.47 -6.58 0.87
C ILE A 125 -5.01 -6.94 0.65
N HIS A 126 -4.71 -7.44 -0.54
CA HIS A 126 -3.38 -7.81 -0.98
C HIS A 126 -2.98 -7.06 -2.23
N THR A 127 -1.67 -6.93 -2.45
CA THR A 127 -1.11 -6.47 -3.73
C THR A 127 -1.41 -7.47 -4.85
N GLY A 128 -1.89 -6.95 -5.96
CA GLY A 128 -2.01 -7.67 -7.22
C GLY A 128 -0.71 -7.65 -8.03
N SER A 129 -0.72 -8.31 -9.18
CA SER A 129 0.37 -8.25 -10.15
C SER A 129 0.28 -7.03 -11.06
N GLY A 130 1.39 -6.67 -11.72
CA GLY A 130 1.40 -5.73 -12.85
C GLY A 130 2.25 -4.47 -12.62
N ASP A 131 2.61 -4.16 -11.38
CA ASP A 131 3.49 -3.03 -11.07
C ASP A 131 4.95 -3.49 -10.91
N ARG A 132 5.86 -2.89 -11.68
CA ARG A 132 7.31 -3.11 -11.52
C ARG A 132 7.73 -2.73 -10.09
N GLY A 133 8.55 -3.58 -9.48
CA GLY A 133 9.06 -3.37 -8.12
C GLY A 133 8.04 -3.66 -7.01
N LEU A 134 6.82 -4.10 -7.34
CA LEU A 134 5.80 -4.48 -6.37
C LEU A 134 5.48 -5.98 -6.49
N PRO A 135 5.95 -6.81 -5.53
CA PRO A 135 5.54 -8.21 -5.45
C PRO A 135 4.04 -8.34 -5.23
N ARG A 136 3.43 -9.38 -5.80
CA ARG A 136 2.04 -9.77 -5.51
C ARG A 136 1.94 -10.44 -4.14
N GLY A 137 0.75 -10.38 -3.54
CA GLY A 137 0.41 -11.11 -2.32
C GLY A 137 0.79 -10.41 -1.01
N LEU A 138 1.54 -9.30 -1.05
CA LEU A 138 1.81 -8.48 0.13
C LEU A 138 0.50 -7.96 0.71
N TRP A 139 0.29 -8.18 2.00
CA TRP A 139 -0.92 -7.74 2.72
C TRP A 139 -0.86 -6.24 3.01
N LEU A 140 -1.97 -5.52 2.86
CA LEU A 140 -2.06 -4.12 3.26
C LEU A 140 -2.78 -3.98 4.60
N GLY A 141 -3.91 -4.67 4.72
CA GLY A 141 -4.87 -4.53 5.81
C GLY A 141 -6.19 -5.17 5.44
N ASP A 142 -7.14 -5.04 6.35
CA ASP A 142 -8.50 -5.55 6.17
C ASP A 142 -9.43 -4.41 5.73
N ALA A 143 -10.46 -4.74 4.96
CA ALA A 143 -11.40 -3.76 4.46
C ALA A 143 -12.82 -4.31 4.40
N LEU A 144 -13.77 -3.39 4.50
CA LEU A 144 -15.17 -3.63 4.18
C LEU A 144 -15.44 -3.02 2.80
N LEU A 145 -15.62 -3.88 1.80
CA LEU A 145 -15.91 -3.45 0.44
C LEU A 145 -17.42 -3.16 0.30
N PRO A 146 -17.85 -1.94 -0.05
CA PRO A 146 -19.23 -1.68 -0.41
C PRO A 146 -19.67 -2.46 -1.64
N GLY A 147 -20.87 -3.03 -1.59
CA GLY A 147 -21.53 -3.68 -2.73
C GLY A 147 -22.62 -2.87 -3.39
#